data_AF-A0A2A4MZW3-F1
#
_entry.id   AF-A0A2A4MZW3-F1
#
_cell.length_a   1.000
_cell.length_b   1.000
_cell.length_c   1.000
_cell.angle_alpha   90.00
_cell.angle_beta   90.00
_cell.angle_gamma   90.00
#
_symmetry.space_group_name_H-M   'P 1'
#
loop_
_entity.id
_entity.type
_entity.pdbx_description
1 polymer ?
#
loop_
_entity_poly.entity_id
_entity_poly.type
_entity_poly.pdbx_seq_one_letter_code
_entity_poly.pdbx_strand_id
1 'polypeptide(L)'
;RQFKKKIIDRGGEDAFITSEVNGKRKYLHELRKMERMKQRDGSSHPLGITKRKRAKKTAKAVATYQKLLQKYGTQPVKGLVFKVQAAAYRYPKNYNSRHLDDLGKIEKNKLPDSITRFTIGTFKTLKKADDFKQKVIQRGDGDAFVTAEYKGTRILLKDVIRILKSKGYL
;
A
#
# COMPACT_ATOMS: atom_id res chain seq x y z
N ARG A 1 -0.59 -21.87 11.03
CA ARG A 1 0.62 -21.30 11.67
C ARG A 1 1.87 -21.30 10.75
N GLN A 2 2.04 -22.24 9.81
CA GLN A 2 3.26 -22.35 8.97
C GLN A 2 3.33 -21.41 7.74
N PHE A 3 2.19 -20.99 7.18
CA PHE A 3 2.16 -20.16 5.96
C PHE A 3 2.63 -18.70 6.18
N LYS A 4 2.44 -18.18 7.40
CA LYS A 4 2.78 -16.82 7.82
C LYS A 4 4.29 -16.61 8.01
N LYS A 5 5.03 -17.67 8.34
CA LYS A 5 6.49 -17.63 8.56
C LYS A 5 7.25 -17.63 7.22
N LYS A 6 6.73 -18.29 6.18
CA LYS A 6 7.33 -18.39 4.83
C LYS A 6 7.20 -17.14 3.95
N ILE A 7 6.35 -16.16 4.30
CA ILE A 7 6.20 -14.90 3.55
C ILE A 7 7.28 -13.88 3.99
N ILE A 8 7.82 -14.03 5.20
CA ILE A 8 8.83 -13.15 5.78
C ILE A 8 10.25 -13.49 5.26
N ASP A 9 10.47 -14.74 4.83
CA ASP A 9 11.80 -15.28 4.50
C ASP A 9 12.22 -15.17 3.02
N ARG A 10 11.39 -14.58 2.14
CA ARG A 10 11.62 -14.57 0.68
C ARG A 10 11.68 -13.18 0.06
N GLY A 11 12.47 -12.28 0.64
CA GLY A 11 13.04 -11.14 -0.10
C GLY A 11 12.05 -10.08 -0.59
N GLY A 12 10.95 -9.86 0.12
CA GLY A 12 10.07 -8.73 -0.12
C GLY A 12 10.39 -7.56 0.81
N GLU A 13 11.55 -6.90 0.65
CA GLU A 13 11.88 -5.73 1.49
C GLU A 13 10.95 -4.52 1.27
N ASP A 14 10.04 -4.59 0.31
CA ASP A 14 9.57 -3.38 -0.33
C ASP A 14 8.09 -3.47 -0.76
N ALA A 15 7.23 -3.41 0.27
CA ALA A 15 5.86 -2.88 0.23
C ALA A 15 5.37 -2.62 1.68
N PHE A 16 5.58 -1.41 2.21
CA PHE A 16 5.03 -1.04 3.53
C PHE A 16 4.31 0.32 3.47
N ILE A 17 3.01 0.29 3.15
CA ILE A 17 2.00 1.13 3.84
C ILE A 17 0.83 0.22 4.28
N THR A 18 1.16 -0.91 4.88
CA THR A 18 0.24 -1.71 5.71
C THR A 18 1.06 -2.23 6.89
N SER A 19 0.67 -1.92 8.12
CA SER A 19 1.27 -2.55 9.29
C SER A 19 0.54 -3.85 9.58
N GLU A 20 1.28 -4.96 9.62
CA GLU A 20 0.76 -6.17 10.23
C GLU A 20 0.72 -5.98 11.76
N VAL A 21 -0.48 -5.87 12.31
CA VAL A 21 -0.71 -5.92 13.77
C VAL A 21 -1.46 -7.21 14.07
N ASN A 22 -0.82 -8.12 14.82
CA ASN A 22 -1.40 -9.40 15.27
C ASN A 22 -1.94 -10.33 14.16
N GLY A 23 -1.41 -10.24 12.93
CA GLY A 23 -1.89 -11.07 11.81
C GLY A 23 -3.17 -10.61 11.14
N LYS A 24 -3.65 -9.41 11.49
CA LYS A 24 -4.60 -8.66 10.68
C LYS A 24 -3.82 -7.52 10.01
N ARG A 25 -3.93 -7.40 8.69
CA ARG A 25 -3.40 -6.24 7.95
C ARG A 25 -4.25 -5.05 8.35
N LYS A 26 -3.62 -3.97 8.82
CA LYS A 26 -4.32 -2.75 9.20
C LYS A 26 -3.91 -1.56 8.34
N TYR A 27 -4.92 -0.76 8.03
CA TYR A 27 -4.84 0.39 7.17
C TYR A 27 -4.29 1.63 7.87
N LEU A 28 -3.69 2.51 7.08
CA LEU A 28 -3.37 3.89 7.45
C LEU A 28 -4.56 4.64 8.08
N HIS A 29 -5.78 4.46 7.57
CA HIS A 29 -6.97 5.12 8.12
C HIS A 29 -7.45 4.50 9.45
N GLU A 30 -7.21 3.20 9.67
CA GLU A 30 -7.54 2.52 10.93
C GLU A 30 -6.63 2.97 12.09
N LEU A 31 -5.38 3.34 11.79
CA LEU A 31 -4.46 3.89 12.80
C LEU A 31 -4.92 5.24 13.33
N ARG A 32 -5.48 6.11 12.46
CA ARG A 32 -6.07 7.40 12.86
C ARG A 32 -7.28 7.24 13.79
N LYS A 33 -8.10 6.19 13.57
CA LYS A 33 -9.24 5.87 14.43
C LYS A 33 -8.80 5.37 15.81
N MET A 34 -7.67 4.65 15.88
CA MET A 34 -7.09 4.16 17.14
C MET A 34 -6.38 5.23 17.96
N GLU A 35 -5.74 6.22 17.32
CA GLU A 35 -5.19 7.39 18.04
C GLU A 35 -6.30 8.21 18.71
N ARG A 36 -7.46 8.34 18.04
CA ARG A 36 -8.65 8.99 18.61
C ARG A 36 -9.34 8.18 19.71
N MET A 37 -9.26 6.85 19.68
CA MET A 37 -9.84 5.97 20.72
C MET A 37 -8.94 5.81 21.95
N LYS A 38 -7.62 5.90 21.80
CA LYS A 38 -6.67 5.84 22.93
C LYS A 38 -6.74 7.01 23.90
N GLN A 39 -7.37 8.12 23.52
CA GLN A 39 -7.64 9.24 24.42
C GLN A 39 -8.88 9.02 25.29
N ARG A 40 -9.68 7.96 25.04
CA ARG A 40 -10.94 7.70 25.77
C ARG A 40 -10.88 6.53 26.74
N ASP A 41 -10.00 5.55 26.57
CA ASP A 41 -9.87 4.43 27.52
C ASP A 41 -8.53 4.44 28.25
N GLY A 42 -8.58 4.87 29.51
CA GLY A 42 -7.53 4.62 30.49
C GLY A 42 -7.50 3.14 30.86
N SER A 43 -6.70 2.34 30.16
CA SER A 43 -6.21 1.07 30.70
C SER A 43 -4.77 0.82 30.26
N SER A 44 -3.88 1.00 31.23
CA SER A 44 -2.43 0.91 31.14
C SER A 44 -1.96 -0.54 31.06
N HIS A 45 -1.94 -1.10 29.84
CA HIS A 45 -1.07 -2.25 29.53
C HIS A 45 0.11 -1.77 28.66
N PRO A 46 1.37 -1.83 29.15
CA PRO A 46 2.49 -1.31 28.39
C PRO A 46 2.72 -2.15 27.13
N LEU A 47 2.48 -1.52 25.97
CA LEU A 47 2.88 -2.05 24.67
C LEU A 47 4.38 -2.37 24.69
N GLY A 48 4.74 -3.65 24.54
CA GLY A 48 6.13 -4.11 24.52
C GLY A 48 7.02 -3.37 23.51
N ILE A 49 8.32 -3.27 23.80
CA ILE A 49 9.32 -2.45 23.10
C ILE A 49 9.33 -2.68 21.57
N THR A 50 9.14 -3.92 21.12
CA THR A 50 9.07 -4.29 19.69
C THR A 50 7.82 -3.75 18.99
N LYS A 51 6.66 -3.70 19.68
CA LYS A 51 5.43 -3.09 19.17
C LYS A 51 5.58 -1.57 19.03
N ARG A 52 6.27 -0.92 19.97
CA ARG A 52 6.55 0.54 19.92
C ARG A 52 7.41 0.92 18.72
N LYS A 53 8.50 0.17 18.44
CA LYS A 53 9.37 0.43 17.26
C LYS A 53 8.60 0.27 15.93
N ARG A 54 7.77 -0.77 15.80
CA ARG A 54 6.95 -1.02 14.60
C ARG A 54 5.88 0.05 14.39
N ALA A 55 5.23 0.51 15.47
CA ALA A 55 4.27 1.60 15.41
C ALA A 55 4.91 2.91 14.90
N LYS A 56 6.10 3.28 15.44
CA LYS A 56 6.85 4.46 14.99
C LYS A 56 7.24 4.40 13.51
N LYS A 57 7.73 3.23 13.03
CA LYS A 57 8.09 3.03 11.60
C LYS A 57 6.88 3.22 10.68
N THR A 58 5.72 2.71 11.10
CA THR A 58 4.47 2.82 10.33
C THR A 58 4.01 4.28 10.26
N ALA A 59 3.98 4.99 11.38
CA ALA A 59 3.59 6.41 11.42
C ALA A 59 4.49 7.28 10.51
N LYS A 60 5.80 7.00 10.46
CA LYS A 60 6.72 7.69 9.55
C LYS A 60 6.39 7.45 8.08
N ALA A 61 6.10 6.21 7.68
CA ALA A 61 5.76 5.87 6.29
C ALA A 61 4.45 6.54 5.86
N VAL A 62 3.47 6.54 6.76
CA VAL A 62 2.19 7.24 6.64
C VAL A 62 2.38 8.73 6.39
N ALA A 63 3.14 9.41 7.25
CA ALA A 63 3.39 10.84 7.12
C ALA A 63 4.13 11.15 5.81
N THR A 64 5.07 10.29 5.42
CA THR A 64 5.80 10.42 4.16
C THR A 64 4.87 10.33 2.95
N TYR A 65 3.94 9.36 2.94
CA TYR A 65 2.95 9.24 1.86
C TYR A 65 2.03 10.45 1.76
N GLN A 66 1.52 10.93 2.89
CA GLN A 66 0.67 12.11 2.94
C GLN A 66 1.42 13.36 2.44
N LYS A 67 2.69 13.52 2.83
CA LYS A 67 3.54 14.61 2.34
C LYS A 67 3.75 14.54 0.83
N LEU A 68 3.95 13.35 0.27
CA LEU A 68 4.04 13.15 -1.18
C LEU A 68 2.74 13.49 -1.89
N LEU A 69 1.62 13.04 -1.34
CA LEU A 69 0.29 13.31 -1.91
C LEU A 69 -0.02 14.80 -1.91
N GLN A 70 0.31 15.51 -0.83
CA GLN A 70 0.09 16.96 -0.73
C GLN A 70 0.99 17.76 -1.68
N LYS A 71 2.28 17.43 -1.74
CA LYS A 71 3.26 18.24 -2.49
C LYS A 71 3.35 17.88 -3.98
N TYR A 72 3.12 16.62 -4.34
CA TYR A 72 3.32 16.08 -5.70
C TYR A 72 2.17 15.21 -6.21
N GLY A 73 1.09 15.09 -5.43
CA GLY A 73 -0.01 14.18 -5.76
C GLY A 73 -0.59 14.43 -7.15
N THR A 74 -0.68 15.69 -7.56
CA THR A 74 -1.26 16.11 -8.84
C THR A 74 -0.26 16.21 -9.98
N GLN A 75 1.05 16.14 -9.70
CA GLN A 75 2.09 16.37 -10.71
C GLN A 75 2.37 15.10 -11.51
N PRO A 76 2.14 15.09 -12.84
CA PRO A 76 2.59 13.99 -13.68
C PRO A 76 4.10 14.06 -13.89
N VAL A 77 4.78 12.91 -13.81
CA VAL A 77 6.22 12.81 -14.07
C VAL A 77 6.48 11.85 -15.22
N LYS A 78 7.24 12.29 -16.22
CA LYS A 78 7.53 11.47 -17.40
C LYS A 78 8.21 10.16 -16.99
N GLY A 79 7.60 9.06 -17.43
CA GLY A 79 8.04 7.69 -17.14
C GLY A 79 7.54 7.15 -15.81
N LEU A 80 6.88 7.95 -14.96
CA LEU A 80 6.29 7.50 -13.71
C LEU A 80 4.79 7.23 -13.89
N VAL A 81 4.36 6.05 -13.48
CA VAL A 81 2.98 5.58 -13.56
C VAL A 81 2.59 4.96 -12.22
N PHE A 82 1.34 5.16 -11.83
CA PHE A 82 0.77 4.60 -10.62
C PHE A 82 -0.35 3.61 -10.98
N LYS A 83 -0.40 2.49 -10.26
CA LYS A 83 -1.46 1.49 -10.39
C LYS A 83 -2.05 1.20 -9.02
N VAL A 84 -3.28 0.69 -8.95
CA VAL A 84 -3.86 0.21 -7.69
C VAL A 84 -3.76 -1.30 -7.67
N GLN A 85 -3.05 -1.85 -6.70
CA GLN A 85 -3.00 -3.29 -6.47
C GLN A 85 -4.12 -3.66 -5.51
N ALA A 86 -5.10 -4.44 -5.98
CA ALA A 86 -6.23 -4.90 -5.19
C ALA A 86 -5.90 -6.18 -4.41
N ALA A 87 -5.07 -7.05 -4.98
CA ALA A 87 -4.79 -8.36 -4.41
C ALA A 87 -3.43 -8.94 -4.81
N ALA A 88 -2.97 -9.95 -4.05
CA ALA A 88 -1.83 -10.80 -4.40
C ALA A 88 -2.06 -12.22 -3.87
N TYR A 89 -2.11 -13.20 -4.78
CA TYR A 89 -2.41 -14.60 -4.44
C TYR A 89 -1.40 -15.56 -5.10
N ARG A 90 -1.05 -16.63 -4.38
CA ARG A 90 -0.29 -17.76 -4.96
C ARG A 90 -1.12 -18.59 -5.93
N TYR A 91 -2.41 -18.75 -5.62
CA TYR A 91 -3.39 -19.45 -6.45
C TYR A 91 -4.38 -18.43 -7.03
N PRO A 92 -4.18 -17.98 -8.28
CA PRO A 92 -4.94 -16.85 -8.83
C PRO A 92 -6.44 -17.10 -8.95
N LYS A 93 -6.84 -18.37 -9.06
CA LYS A 93 -8.24 -18.81 -9.15
C LYS A 93 -9.04 -18.49 -7.88
N ASN A 94 -8.37 -18.26 -6.75
CA ASN A 94 -9.03 -18.00 -5.47
C ASN A 94 -9.42 -16.52 -5.31
N TYR A 95 -9.00 -15.64 -6.21
CA TYR A 95 -9.39 -14.25 -6.18
C TYR A 95 -10.59 -14.02 -7.11
N ASN A 96 -11.70 -13.57 -6.51
CA ASN A 96 -12.89 -13.11 -7.22
C ASN A 96 -12.87 -11.59 -7.23
N SER A 97 -12.91 -10.98 -8.42
CA SER A 97 -12.86 -9.53 -8.60
C SER A 97 -14.18 -8.94 -9.12
N ARG A 98 -15.27 -9.70 -9.15
CA ARG A 98 -16.55 -9.27 -9.74
C ARG A 98 -17.08 -7.96 -9.14
N HIS A 99 -16.81 -7.70 -7.86
CA HIS A 99 -17.20 -6.47 -7.17
C HIS A 99 -16.45 -5.21 -7.65
N LEU A 100 -15.43 -5.38 -8.51
CA LEU A 100 -14.66 -4.30 -9.11
C LEU A 100 -14.93 -4.11 -10.61
N ASP A 101 -15.79 -4.93 -11.23
CA ASP A 101 -15.94 -4.95 -12.70
C ASP A 101 -16.37 -3.59 -13.27
N ASP A 102 -17.14 -2.80 -12.52
CA ASP A 102 -17.57 -1.46 -12.89
C ASP A 102 -16.49 -0.37 -12.66
N LEU A 103 -15.45 -0.67 -11.88
CA LEU A 103 -14.28 0.20 -11.71
C LEU A 103 -13.23 -0.01 -12.80
N GLY A 104 -13.29 -1.14 -13.52
CA GLY A 104 -12.45 -1.43 -14.68
C GLY A 104 -11.85 -2.83 -14.67
N LYS A 105 -11.02 -3.10 -15.68
CA LYS A 105 -10.42 -4.43 -15.88
C LYS A 105 -9.26 -4.68 -14.91
N ILE A 106 -9.24 -5.87 -14.33
CA ILE A 106 -8.12 -6.38 -13.53
C ILE A 106 -7.02 -6.92 -14.45
N GLU A 107 -5.81 -6.40 -14.26
CA GLU A 107 -4.57 -6.93 -14.81
C GLU A 107 -3.99 -7.99 -13.88
N LYS A 108 -3.48 -9.09 -14.44
CA LYS A 108 -2.89 -10.21 -13.70
C LYS A 108 -1.41 -10.32 -14.06
N ASN A 109 -0.54 -10.13 -13.07
CA ASN A 109 0.90 -10.17 -13.26
C ASN A 109 1.49 -11.30 -12.41
N LYS A 110 1.87 -12.39 -13.06
CA LYS A 110 2.56 -13.52 -12.42
C LYS A 110 4.04 -13.15 -12.23
N LEU A 111 4.51 -13.20 -10.99
CA LEU A 111 5.90 -12.92 -10.66
C LEU A 111 6.72 -14.22 -10.54
N PRO A 112 8.06 -14.12 -10.59
CA PRO A 112 8.96 -15.28 -10.40
C PRO A 112 8.80 -15.96 -9.04
N ASP A 113 8.31 -15.24 -8.03
CA ASP A 113 8.06 -15.74 -6.67
C ASP A 113 6.79 -16.64 -6.56
N SER A 114 6.17 -16.99 -7.68
CA SER A 114 4.91 -17.74 -7.76
C SER A 114 3.71 -17.02 -7.13
N ILE A 115 3.79 -15.70 -6.94
CA ILE A 115 2.66 -14.86 -6.53
C ILE A 115 2.14 -14.13 -7.76
N THR A 116 0.83 -14.15 -7.95
CA THR A 116 0.15 -13.32 -8.95
C THR A 116 -0.39 -12.07 -8.27
N ARG A 117 0.01 -10.90 -8.78
CA ARG A 117 -0.54 -9.61 -8.37
C ARG A 117 -1.69 -9.23 -9.28
N PHE A 118 -2.73 -8.66 -8.68
CA PHE A 118 -3.90 -8.17 -9.36
C PHE A 118 -3.94 -6.66 -9.22
N THR A 119 -3.82 -5.96 -10.34
CA THR A 119 -3.87 -4.50 -10.40
C THR A 119 -5.07 -4.02 -11.19
N ILE A 120 -5.58 -2.85 -10.87
CA ILE A 120 -6.71 -2.21 -11.55
C ILE A 120 -6.43 -0.72 -11.68
N GLY A 121 -6.64 -0.21 -12.89
CA GLY A 121 -6.41 1.18 -13.23
C GLY A 121 -4.93 1.57 -13.32
N THR A 122 -4.66 2.50 -14.22
CA THR A 122 -3.34 3.06 -14.48
C THR A 122 -3.45 4.58 -14.52
N PHE A 123 -2.63 5.27 -13.73
CA PHE A 123 -2.76 6.70 -13.46
C PHE A 123 -1.42 7.42 -13.62
N LYS A 124 -1.46 8.63 -14.17
CA LYS A 124 -0.28 9.49 -14.34
C LYS A 124 0.13 10.23 -13.05
N THR A 125 -0.78 10.30 -12.07
CA THR A 125 -0.58 11.10 -10.85
C THR A 125 -0.94 10.28 -9.63
N LEU A 126 -0.21 10.50 -8.53
CA LEU A 126 -0.41 9.77 -7.28
C LEU A 126 -1.80 10.05 -6.68
N LYS A 127 -2.31 11.28 -6.84
CA LYS A 127 -3.62 11.71 -6.35
C LYS A 127 -4.75 10.93 -7.03
N LYS A 128 -4.73 10.80 -8.35
CA LYS A 128 -5.73 10.01 -9.08
C LYS A 128 -5.72 8.54 -8.66
N ALA A 129 -4.53 7.97 -8.47
CA ALA A 129 -4.40 6.60 -7.97
C ALA A 129 -4.91 6.44 -6.52
N ASP A 130 -4.64 7.42 -5.64
CA ASP A 130 -5.12 7.41 -4.26
C ASP A 130 -6.65 7.50 -4.19
N ASP A 131 -7.25 8.42 -4.96
CA ASP A 131 -8.70 8.60 -5.04
C ASP A 131 -9.37 7.34 -5.60
N PHE A 132 -8.80 6.72 -6.64
CA PHE A 132 -9.30 5.45 -7.18
C PHE A 132 -9.15 4.29 -6.20
N LYS A 133 -8.03 4.21 -5.47
CA LYS A 133 -7.84 3.21 -4.41
C LYS A 133 -8.95 3.31 -3.35
N GLN A 134 -9.39 4.52 -2.97
CA GLN A 134 -10.52 4.64 -2.03
C GLN A 134 -11.80 4.00 -2.58
N LYS A 135 -12.08 4.13 -3.89
CA LYS A 135 -13.22 3.47 -4.53
C LYS A 135 -13.08 1.95 -4.44
N VAL A 136 -11.91 1.40 -4.77
CA VAL A 136 -11.63 -0.05 -4.67
C VAL A 136 -11.84 -0.55 -3.24
N ILE A 137 -11.36 0.19 -2.23
CA ILE A 137 -11.57 -0.13 -0.81
C ILE A 137 -13.07 -0.14 -0.47
N GLN A 138 -13.81 0.87 -0.92
CA GLN A 138 -15.26 0.96 -0.69
C GLN A 138 -16.05 -0.19 -1.34
N ARG A 139 -15.49 -0.84 -2.37
CA ARG A 139 -16.11 -2.01 -3.03
C ARG A 139 -15.78 -3.35 -2.38
N GLY A 140 -15.00 -3.37 -1.30
CA GLY A 140 -14.75 -4.57 -0.51
C GLY A 140 -13.32 -5.09 -0.57
N ASP A 141 -12.47 -4.54 -1.45
CA ASP A 141 -11.03 -4.81 -1.41
C ASP A 141 -10.36 -3.88 -0.42
N GLY A 142 -10.65 -4.15 0.85
CA GLY A 142 -10.07 -3.46 2.00
C GLY A 142 -8.58 -3.34 1.81
N ASP A 143 -7.89 -4.42 1.41
CA ASP A 143 -6.43 -4.59 1.21
C ASP A 143 -5.79 -3.88 -0.03
N ALA A 144 -6.52 -3.00 -0.73
CA ALA A 144 -6.00 -2.25 -1.87
C ALA A 144 -4.99 -1.12 -1.53
N PHE A 145 -3.93 -1.00 -2.33
CA PHE A 145 -2.91 0.05 -2.19
C PHE A 145 -2.33 0.53 -3.53
N VAL A 146 -1.72 1.72 -3.54
CA VAL A 146 -1.07 2.28 -4.73
C VAL A 146 0.34 1.73 -4.90
N THR A 147 0.67 1.28 -6.10
CA THR A 147 2.02 0.91 -6.55
C THR A 147 2.54 1.92 -7.57
N ALA A 148 3.86 2.05 -7.68
CA ALA A 148 4.51 2.92 -8.65
C ALA A 148 5.40 2.11 -9.61
N GLU A 149 5.42 2.51 -10.86
CA GLU A 149 6.28 1.99 -11.92
C GLU A 149 7.02 3.16 -12.56
N TYR A 150 8.34 3.04 -12.71
CA TYR A 150 9.17 4.00 -13.41
C TYR A 150 9.85 3.32 -14.60
N LYS A 151 9.59 3.85 -15.80
CA LYS A 151 10.09 3.31 -17.08
C LYS A 151 9.82 1.80 -17.26
N GLY A 152 8.63 1.35 -16.86
CA GLY A 152 8.22 -0.06 -16.95
C GLY A 152 8.68 -0.94 -15.79
N THR A 153 9.53 -0.43 -14.89
CA THR A 153 10.00 -1.19 -13.73
C THR A 153 9.28 -0.74 -12.46
N ARG A 154 8.76 -1.69 -11.69
CA ARG A 154 8.15 -1.39 -10.38
C ARG A 154 9.20 -0.78 -9.45
N ILE A 155 8.82 0.33 -8.81
CA ILE A 155 9.64 1.01 -7.81
C ILE A 155 8.85 1.24 -6.53
N LEU A 156 9.55 1.67 -5.50
CA LEU A 156 8.94 1.99 -4.22
C LEU A 156 8.57 3.44 -4.12
N LEU A 157 7.60 3.74 -3.27
CA LEU A 157 7.26 5.11 -2.94
C LEU A 157 8.46 5.89 -2.37
N LYS A 158 9.37 5.23 -1.64
CA LYS A 158 10.64 5.84 -1.19
C LYS A 158 11.51 6.30 -2.37
N ASP A 159 11.53 5.53 -3.45
CA ASP A 159 12.29 5.84 -4.67
C ASP A 159 11.59 6.88 -5.54
N VAL A 160 10.26 6.95 -5.49
CA VAL A 160 9.52 8.05 -6.12
C VAL A 160 10.02 9.39 -5.59
N ILE A 161 10.22 9.52 -4.26
CA ILE A 161 10.77 10.74 -3.65
C ILE A 161 12.14 11.08 -4.24
N ARG A 162 12.99 10.07 -4.40
CA ARG A 162 14.35 10.23 -4.95
C ARG A 162 14.30 10.67 -6.41
N ILE A 163 13.40 10.10 -7.22
CA ILE A 163 13.21 10.47 -8.64
C ILE A 163 12.68 11.90 -8.77
N LEU A 164 11.73 12.27 -7.91
CA LEU A 164 11.18 13.62 -7.87
C LEU A 164 12.27 14.65 -7.52
N LYS A 165 13.12 14.35 -6.53
CA LYS A 165 14.30 15.18 -6.19
C LYS A 165 15.26 15.32 -7.35
N SER A 166 15.69 14.19 -7.93
CA SER A 166 16.69 14.20 -9.00
C SER A 166 16.24 14.94 -10.26
N LYS A 167 14.93 15.06 -10.48
CA LYS A 167 14.36 15.78 -11.63
C LYS A 167 13.96 17.23 -11.30
N GLY A 168 14.31 17.74 -10.12
CA GLY A 168 14.02 19.11 -9.72
C GLY A 168 12.56 19.38 -9.35
N TYR A 169 11.75 18.33 -9.13
CA TYR A 169 10.40 18.52 -8.56
C TYR A 169 10.46 18.74 -7.04
N LEU A 170 11.49 18.21 -6.36
CA LEU A 170 11.63 18.21 -4.89
C LEU A 170 12.91 18.90 -4.42
#